data_AF-A0A6G2V7E1-F1
#
_entry.id   AF-A0A6G2V7E1-F1
#
_cell.length_a   1.000
_cell.length_b   1.000
_cell.length_c   1.000
_cell.angle_alpha   90.00
_cell.angle_beta   90.00
_cell.angle_gamma   90.00
#
_symmetry.space_group_name_H-M   'P 1'
#
loop_
_entity.id
_entity.type
_entity.pdbx_description
1 polymer ?
#
loop_
_entity_poly.entity_id
_entity_poly.type
_entity_poly.pdbx_seq_one_letter_code
_entity_poly.pdbx_strand_id
1 'polypeptide(L)'
;LTLTEANAEDGVQAEAVNTKTPVPPVTGEVRVHKTDAETGDPLAGADFELWRETNNTPGLQTIGINPDTHVSDCTTPANGVCTATTIPGTYYWRETAAPDGYDLPDPNVFG
;
A
#
# COMPACT_ATOMS: atom_id res chain seq x y z
N LEU A 1 47.85 10.01 10.65
CA LEU A 1 48.21 9.32 11.91
C LEU A 1 49.73 9.33 12.00
N THR A 2 50.29 9.90 13.07
CA THR A 2 51.74 9.99 13.24
C THR A 2 52.11 9.54 14.63
N LEU A 3 52.82 8.41 14.72
CA LEU A 3 53.35 7.87 15.97
C LEU A 3 54.72 8.48 16.24
N THR A 4 54.99 8.82 17.50
CA THR A 4 56.23 9.42 17.99
C THR A 4 56.65 8.71 19.28
N GLU A 5 57.89 8.90 19.72
CA GLU A 5 58.35 8.31 20.99
C GLU A 5 57.53 8.79 22.19
N ALA A 6 57.10 10.07 22.18
CA ALA A 6 56.34 10.67 23.27
C ALA A 6 54.90 10.14 23.43
N ASN A 7 54.35 9.49 22.40
CA ASN A 7 53.00 8.89 22.44
C ASN A 7 53.03 7.38 22.17
N ALA A 8 54.20 6.74 22.33
CA ALA A 8 54.37 5.32 22.07
C ALA A 8 53.59 4.44 23.06
N GLU A 9 53.45 4.86 24.33
CA GLU A 9 52.67 4.13 25.34
C GLU A 9 51.15 4.23 25.10
N ASP A 10 50.66 5.38 24.62
CA ASP A 10 49.23 5.63 24.39
C ASP A 10 48.75 5.24 22.98
N GLY A 11 49.66 5.24 22.00
CA GLY A 11 49.36 4.97 20.61
C GLY A 11 48.65 6.12 19.87
N VAL A 12 48.31 5.85 18.60
CA VAL A 12 47.51 6.77 17.77
C VAL A 12 46.37 6.02 17.11
N GLN A 13 45.16 6.58 17.19
CA GLN A 13 43.97 6.03 16.56
C GLN A 13 43.29 7.07 15.66
N ALA A 14 42.70 6.60 14.57
CA ALA A 14 41.74 7.37 13.77
C ALA A 14 40.41 6.65 13.81
N GLU A 15 39.33 7.43 13.91
CA GLU A 15 37.99 6.91 13.77
C GLU A 15 37.58 6.96 12.30
N ALA A 16 37.15 5.81 11.77
CA ALA A 16 36.55 5.71 10.45
C ALA A 16 35.07 5.36 10.64
N VAL A 17 34.19 6.25 10.18
CA VAL A 17 32.74 6.10 10.32
C VAL A 17 32.12 5.84 8.97
N ASN A 18 31.28 4.80 8.89
CA ASN A 18 30.44 4.51 7.74
C ASN A 18 28.98 4.69 8.12
N THR A 19 28.22 5.39 7.27
CA THR A 19 26.77 5.50 7.38
C THR A 19 26.13 4.58 6.35
N LYS A 20 25.17 3.75 6.76
CA LYS A 20 24.36 2.98 5.79
C LYS A 20 23.53 3.95 4.96
N THR A 21 23.60 3.85 3.64
CA THR A 21 22.63 4.51 2.76
C THR A 21 21.24 3.93 3.04
N PRO A 22 20.23 4.75 3.38
CA PRO A 22 18.86 4.27 3.50
C PRO A 22 18.42 3.65 2.18
N VAL A 23 17.98 2.38 2.21
CA VAL A 23 17.31 1.77 1.06
C VAL A 23 15.87 2.25 1.09
N PRO A 24 15.37 2.92 0.03
CA PRO A 24 13.96 3.31 -0.02
C PRO A 24 13.07 2.07 0.07
N PRO A 25 11.88 2.17 0.69
CA PRO A 25 10.96 1.05 0.75
C PRO A 25 10.57 0.61 -0.67
N VAL A 26 10.44 -0.70 -0.86
CA VAL A 26 9.89 -1.25 -2.11
C VAL A 26 8.40 -0.91 -2.15
N THR A 27 7.95 -0.33 -3.26
CA THR A 27 6.55 0.03 -3.48
C THR A 27 6.07 -0.48 -4.84
N GLY A 28 4.76 -0.68 -4.98
CA GLY A 28 4.08 -1.06 -6.22
C GLY A 28 2.63 -0.58 -6.25
N GLU A 29 1.99 -0.67 -7.41
CA GLU A 29 0.59 -0.26 -7.58
C GLU A 29 -0.38 -1.42 -7.36
N VAL A 30 -1.45 -1.14 -6.62
CA VAL A 30 -2.64 -1.98 -6.52
C VAL A 30 -3.77 -1.25 -7.25
N ARG A 31 -4.54 -1.97 -8.08
CA ARG A 31 -5.54 -1.38 -8.96
C ARG A 31 -6.84 -2.18 -8.97
N VAL A 32 -7.97 -1.48 -9.15
CA VAL A 32 -9.27 -2.08 -9.49
C VAL A 32 -9.79 -1.42 -10.76
N HIS A 33 -10.35 -2.22 -11.66
CA HIS A 33 -10.95 -1.76 -12.91
C HIS A 33 -12.44 -2.09 -12.89
N LYS A 34 -13.28 -1.06 -12.74
CA LYS A 34 -14.73 -1.20 -12.76
C LYS A 34 -15.22 -1.18 -14.19
N THR A 35 -15.89 -2.25 -14.58
CA THR A 35 -16.51 -2.37 -15.91
C THR A 35 -17.98 -2.75 -15.79
N ASP A 36 -18.70 -2.49 -16.87
CA ASP A 36 -20.01 -3.04 -17.14
C ASP A 36 -19.87 -4.54 -17.42
N ALA A 37 -20.75 -5.35 -16.83
CA ALA A 37 -20.65 -6.80 -16.90
C ALA A 37 -21.09 -7.39 -18.26
N GLU A 38 -21.94 -6.69 -19.01
CA GLU A 38 -22.46 -7.16 -20.30
C GLU A 38 -21.56 -6.71 -21.46
N THR A 39 -21.13 -5.44 -21.43
CA THR A 39 -20.38 -4.80 -22.52
C THR A 39 -18.88 -4.83 -22.29
N GLY A 40 -18.43 -4.89 -21.04
CA GLY A 40 -17.01 -4.75 -20.66
C GLY A 40 -16.50 -3.31 -20.67
N ASP A 41 -17.37 -2.33 -20.93
CA ASP A 41 -17.00 -0.91 -20.98
C ASP A 41 -16.62 -0.39 -19.58
N PRO A 42 -15.65 0.53 -19.46
CA PRO A 42 -15.25 1.10 -18.17
C PRO A 42 -16.36 1.96 -17.57
N LEU A 43 -16.52 1.89 -16.25
CA LEU A 43 -17.53 2.65 -15.51
C LEU A 43 -16.91 3.66 -14.55
N ALA A 44 -17.27 4.93 -14.72
CA ALA A 44 -16.96 6.01 -13.80
C ALA A 44 -18.01 6.11 -12.68
N GLY A 45 -17.61 6.67 -11.54
CA GLY A 45 -18.52 6.99 -10.44
C GLY A 45 -18.76 5.87 -9.43
N ALA A 46 -18.03 4.75 -9.50
CA ALA A 46 -18.05 3.74 -8.44
C ALA A 46 -17.14 4.19 -7.30
N ASP A 47 -17.62 4.15 -6.05
CA ASP A 47 -16.82 4.44 -4.87
C ASP A 47 -16.21 3.16 -4.31
N PHE A 48 -14.91 3.21 -4.06
CA PHE A 48 -14.10 2.12 -3.56
C PHE A 48 -13.26 2.54 -2.36
N GLU A 49 -13.11 1.64 -1.40
CA GLU A 49 -12.10 1.70 -0.35
C GLU A 49 -11.04 0.63 -0.62
N LEU A 50 -9.75 0.99 -0.49
CA LEU A 50 -8.63 0.05 -0.45
C LEU A 50 -8.27 -0.25 1.00
N TRP A 51 -8.19 -1.54 1.32
CA TRP A 51 -7.82 -2.05 2.62
C TRP A 51 -6.61 -2.98 2.50
N ARG A 52 -5.79 -3.02 3.54
CA ARG A 52 -4.65 -3.92 3.67
C ARG A 52 -4.92 -4.92 4.78
N GLU A 53 -4.73 -6.20 4.46
CA GLU A 53 -4.70 -7.29 5.44
C GLU A 53 -3.58 -7.04 6.46
N THR A 54 -3.96 -6.84 7.72
CA THR A 54 -3.00 -6.53 8.80
C THR A 54 -3.21 -7.34 10.08
N ASN A 55 -4.20 -8.23 10.11
CA ASN A 55 -4.58 -8.99 11.31
C ASN A 55 -4.38 -10.52 11.17
N ASN A 56 -3.98 -10.99 9.98
CA ASN A 56 -3.82 -12.39 9.58
C ASN A 56 -5.11 -13.23 9.64
N THR A 57 -6.27 -12.61 9.43
CA THR A 57 -7.58 -13.27 9.45
C THR A 57 -8.20 -13.24 8.06
N PRO A 58 -8.42 -14.39 7.41
CA PRO A 58 -8.87 -14.42 6.02
C PRO A 58 -10.15 -13.60 5.76
N GLY A 59 -10.09 -12.77 4.72
CA GLY A 59 -11.18 -11.90 4.28
C GLY A 59 -11.00 -10.48 4.81
N LEU A 60 -11.84 -9.55 4.35
CA LEU A 60 -11.79 -8.17 4.83
C LEU A 60 -12.52 -8.04 6.18
N GLN A 61 -11.88 -7.43 7.19
CA GLN A 61 -12.54 -6.95 8.40
C GLN A 61 -12.40 -5.44 8.56
N THR A 62 -13.48 -4.70 8.32
CA THR A 62 -13.48 -3.22 8.42
C THR A 62 -13.80 -2.69 9.82
N ILE A 63 -14.25 -3.57 10.73
CA ILE A 63 -14.67 -3.25 12.10
C ILE A 63 -14.18 -4.32 13.08
N GLY A 64 -14.22 -4.01 14.38
CA GLY A 64 -13.89 -4.94 15.46
C GLY A 64 -12.65 -4.53 16.25
N ILE A 65 -12.11 -5.45 17.05
CA ILE A 65 -10.95 -5.20 17.94
C ILE A 65 -9.63 -5.10 17.15
N ASN A 66 -9.54 -5.77 16.00
CA ASN A 66 -8.35 -5.79 15.16
C ASN A 66 -8.74 -5.76 13.68
N PRO A 67 -9.34 -4.65 13.19
CA PRO A 67 -9.70 -4.53 11.79
C PRO A 67 -8.46 -4.47 10.89
N ASP A 68 -8.66 -4.71 9.61
CA ASP A 68 -7.69 -4.40 8.58
C ASP A 68 -7.42 -2.89 8.49
N THR A 69 -6.30 -2.54 7.86
CA THR A 69 -5.89 -1.15 7.75
C THR A 69 -6.48 -0.52 6.50
N HIS A 70 -7.28 0.53 6.68
CA HIS A 70 -7.72 1.39 5.57
C HIS A 70 -6.50 2.10 4.94
N VAL A 71 -6.42 2.09 3.61
CA VAL A 71 -5.30 2.65 2.84
C VAL A 71 -5.73 3.93 2.13
N SER A 72 -6.83 3.89 1.39
CA SER A 72 -7.29 5.03 0.57
C SER A 72 -8.71 4.83 0.08
N ASP A 73 -9.39 5.93 -0.23
CA ASP A 73 -10.65 5.94 -0.96
C ASP A 73 -10.42 6.33 -2.43
N CYS A 74 -11.28 5.87 -3.32
CA CYS A 74 -11.25 6.23 -4.73
C CYS A 74 -12.63 6.14 -5.37
N THR A 75 -13.02 7.19 -6.09
CA THR A 75 -14.14 7.15 -7.05
C THR A 75 -13.60 6.88 -8.44
N THR A 76 -14.11 5.88 -9.16
CA THR A 76 -13.58 5.51 -10.46
C THR A 76 -13.72 6.68 -11.46
N PRO A 77 -12.64 7.08 -12.16
CA PRO A 77 -12.71 8.10 -13.20
C PRO A 77 -13.23 7.51 -14.52
N ALA A 78 -13.25 8.30 -15.59
CA ALA A 78 -13.78 7.91 -16.91
C ALA A 78 -13.19 6.62 -17.50
N ASN A 79 -11.96 6.24 -17.12
CA ASN A 79 -11.34 5.00 -17.57
C ASN A 79 -11.70 3.78 -16.68
N GLY A 80 -12.51 3.96 -15.64
CA GLY A 80 -12.94 2.91 -14.71
C GLY A 80 -11.86 2.42 -13.75
N VAL A 81 -10.65 3.01 -13.73
CA VAL A 81 -9.51 2.47 -12.98
C VAL A 81 -9.17 3.33 -11.77
N CYS A 82 -9.28 2.73 -10.60
CA CYS A 82 -8.71 3.24 -9.35
C CYS A 82 -7.34 2.60 -9.09
N THR A 83 -6.38 3.40 -8.62
CA THR A 83 -5.02 2.93 -8.31
C THR A 83 -4.51 3.52 -7.00
N ALA A 84 -3.64 2.78 -6.31
CA ALA A 84 -2.87 3.29 -5.17
C ALA A 84 -1.47 2.66 -5.15
N THR A 85 -0.46 3.48 -4.89
CA THR A 85 0.92 3.02 -4.68
C THR A 85 1.12 2.67 -3.22
N THR A 86 1.50 1.43 -2.94
CA THR A 86 1.66 0.89 -1.59
C THR A 86 2.87 -0.04 -1.48
N ILE A 87 3.16 -0.53 -0.28
CA ILE A 87 4.20 -1.54 -0.03
C ILE A 87 3.67 -2.95 -0.29
N PRO A 88 4.53 -3.96 -0.51
CA PRO A 88 4.10 -5.35 -0.65
C PRO A 88 3.21 -5.83 0.51
N GLY A 89 2.16 -6.57 0.17
CA GLY A 89 1.17 -7.10 1.11
C GLY A 89 -0.07 -7.65 0.40
N THR A 90 -1.04 -8.11 1.19
CA THR A 90 -2.36 -8.54 0.73
C THR A 90 -3.35 -7.38 0.90
N TYR A 91 -4.23 -7.19 -0.07
CA TYR A 91 -5.14 -6.05 -0.14
C TYR A 91 -6.53 -6.47 -0.60
N TYR A 92 -7.52 -5.68 -0.19
CA TYR A 92 -8.92 -5.80 -0.58
C TYR A 92 -9.42 -4.47 -1.12
N TRP A 93 -10.12 -4.50 -2.24
CA TRP A 93 -10.97 -3.41 -2.70
C TRP A 93 -12.40 -3.69 -2.24
N ARG A 94 -13.03 -2.74 -1.57
CA ARG A 94 -14.44 -2.80 -1.18
C ARG A 94 -15.21 -1.72 -1.93
N GLU A 95 -16.17 -2.11 -2.76
CA GLU A 95 -17.08 -1.15 -3.40
C GLU A 95 -18.12 -0.69 -2.38
N THR A 96 -18.17 0.62 -2.11
CA THR A 96 -19.07 1.21 -1.11
C THR A 96 -20.30 1.86 -1.76
N ALA A 97 -20.17 2.30 -3.01
CA ALA A 97 -21.29 2.73 -3.84
C ALA A 97 -21.06 2.34 -5.30
N ALA A 98 -22.09 1.78 -5.94
CA ALA A 98 -22.07 1.51 -7.37
C ALA A 98 -22.27 2.81 -8.18
N PRO A 99 -21.84 2.85 -9.45
CA PRO A 99 -22.19 3.93 -10.37
C PRO A 99 -23.70 4.10 -10.51
N ASP A 100 -24.13 5.31 -10.90
CA ASP A 100 -25.54 5.59 -11.18
C ASP A 100 -26.13 4.59 -12.19
N GLY A 101 -27.25 3.96 -11.82
CA GLY A 101 -27.95 2.98 -12.64
C GLY A 101 -27.43 1.54 -12.51
N TYR A 102 -26.44 1.29 -11.66
CA TYR A 102 -25.92 -0.04 -11.36
C TYR A 102 -26.28 -0.47 -9.93
N ASP A 103 -26.49 -1.77 -9.75
CA ASP A 103 -26.64 -2.36 -8.42
C ASP A 103 -25.26 -2.57 -7.78
N LEU A 104 -25.17 -2.34 -6.47
CA LEU A 104 -23.99 -2.71 -5.69
C LEU A 104 -23.86 -4.24 -5.66
N PRO A 105 -22.71 -4.83 -6.04
CA PRO A 105 -22.55 -6.27 -6.06
C PRO A 105 -22.57 -6.86 -4.64
N ASP A 106 -22.99 -8.12 -4.52
CA ASP A 106 -22.87 -8.92 -3.30
C ASP A 106 -22.21 -10.27 -3.64
N PRO A 107 -20.97 -10.54 -3.20
CA PRO A 107 -20.15 -9.69 -2.33
C PRO A 107 -19.60 -8.45 -3.04
N ASN A 108 -19.44 -7.35 -2.29
CA ASN A 108 -18.82 -6.09 -2.74
C ASN A 108 -17.32 -5.99 -2.42
N VAL A 109 -16.66 -7.11 -2.13
CA VAL A 109 -15.25 -7.17 -1.75
C VAL A 109 -14.48 -7.99 -2.77
N PHE A 110 -13.34 -7.46 -3.22
CA PHE A 110 -12.49 -8.04 -4.26
C PHE A 110 -11.04 -8.12 -3.78
N GLY A 111 -10.41 -9.29 -3.92
CA GLY A 111 -9.04 -9.57 -3.46
C GLY A 111 -8.97 -10.81 -2.58
#